data_AF-A0A7C4A9A9-F1
#
_entry.id   AF-A0A7C4A9A9-F1
#
_cell.length_a   1.000
_cell.length_b   1.000
_cell.length_c   1.000
_cell.angle_alpha   90.00
_cell.angle_beta   90.00
_cell.angle_gamma   90.00
#
_symmetry.space_group_name_H-M   'P 1'
#
loop_
_entity.id
_entity.type
_entity.pdbx_description
1 polymer ?
#
loop_
_entity_poly.entity_id
_entity_poly.type
_entity_poly.pdbx_seq_one_letter_code
_entity_poly.pdbx_strand_id
1 'polypeptide(L)' 'MADCIFCKIANREVPARSIYEDDLIMAFHDVNPMAP' A
#
# COMPACT_ATOMS: atom_id res chain seq x y z
N MET A 1 7.80 -4.80 14.35
CA MET A 1 7.25 -5.57 13.21
C MET A 1 5.78 -5.97 13.40
N ALA A 2 5.27 -6.14 14.63
CA ALA A 2 3.89 -6.57 14.87
C ALA A 2 2.78 -5.55 14.47
N ASP A 3 3.12 -4.31 14.10
CA ASP A 3 2.12 -3.31 13.72
C ASP A 3 2.58 -2.39 12.57
N CYS A 4 3.04 -3.01 11.49
CA CYS A 4 3.39 -2.30 10.26
C CYS A 4 2.18 -2.24 9.32
N ILE A 5 1.54 -1.07 9.20
CA ILE A 5 0.39 -0.89 8.30
C ILE A 5 0.74 -1.16 6.83
N PHE A 6 1.93 -0.73 6.38
CA PHE A 6 2.38 -0.98 5.02
C PHE A 6 2.60 -2.46 4.73
N CYS A 7 3.00 -3.24 5.73
CA CYS A 7 3.17 -4.68 5.62
C CYS A 7 1.81 -5.37 5.47
N LYS A 8 0.80 -4.94 6.23
CA LYS A 8 -0.58 -5.41 6.08
C LYS A 8 -1.16 -5.06 4.70
N ILE A 9 -0.81 -3.90 4.15
CA ILE A 9 -1.18 -3.50 2.78
C ILE A 9 -0.48 -4.41 1.74
N ALA A 10 0.83 -4.61 1.86
CA ALA A 10 1.60 -5.49 0.97
C ALA A 10 1.12 -6.95 1.01
N ASN A 11 0.70 -7.43 2.20
CA ASN A 11 0.11 -8.75 2.39
C ASN A 11 -1.37 -8.83 1.99
N ARG A 12 -1.98 -7.73 1.53
CA ARG A 12 -3.41 -7.64 1.16
C ARG A 12 -4.39 -7.93 2.31
N GLU A 13 -3.95 -7.73 3.56
CA GLU A 13 -4.79 -7.83 4.76
C GLU A 13 -5.64 -6.55 4.96
N VAL A 14 -5.16 -5.42 4.44
CA VAL A 14 -5.87 -4.13 4.44
C VAL A 14 -6.09 -3.68 3.00
N PRO A 15 -7.30 -3.21 2.64
CA PRO A 15 -7.57 -2.74 1.29
C PRO A 15 -6.77 -1.49 0.95
N ALA A 16 -6.10 -1.51 -0.19
CA ALA A 16 -5.44 -0.36 -0.80
C ALA A 16 -5.65 -0.41 -2.32
N ARG A 17 -5.78 0.76 -2.95
CA ARG A 17 -5.91 0.86 -4.41
C ARG A 17 -4.53 0.83 -5.05
N SER A 18 -4.03 -0.37 -5.35
CA SER A 18 -2.77 -0.53 -6.06
C SER A 18 -2.89 -0.08 -7.52
N ILE A 19 -1.82 0.53 -8.03
CA ILE A 19 -1.70 0.96 -9.43
C ILE A 19 -0.51 0.31 -10.13
N TYR A 20 0.44 -0.22 -9.35
CA TYR A 20 1.60 -0.94 -9.85
C TYR A 20 2.09 -1.90 -8.76
N GLU A 21 2.52 -3.09 -9.17
CA GLU A 21 3.09 -4.10 -8.28
C GLU A 21 4.06 -4.98 -9.08
N ASP A 22 5.25 -5.18 -8.53
CA ASP A 22 6.25 -6.15 -9.00
C ASP A 22 6.94 -6.85 -7.82
N ASP A 23 7.94 -7.68 -8.10
CA ASP A 23 8.64 -8.49 -7.10
C ASP A 23 9.41 -7.67 -6.05
N LEU A 24 9.66 -6.38 -6.30
CA LEU A 24 10.46 -5.51 -5.43
C LEU A 24 9.64 -4.39 -4.81
N ILE A 25 8.63 -3.87 -5.50
CA ILE A 25 7.87 -2.69 -5.07
C ILE A 25 6.37 -2.77 -5.37
N MET A 26 5.60 -2.03 -4.58
CA MET A 26 4.18 -1.80 -4.76
C MET A 26 3.88 -0.30 -4.67
N ALA A 27 3.12 0.23 -5.62
CA ALA A 27 2.60 1.59 -5.59
C ALA A 27 1.08 1.58 -5.46
N PHE A 28 0.55 2.43 -4.58
CA PHE A 28 -0.87 2.54 -4.30
C PHE A 28 -1.23 4.01 -4.04
N HIS A 29 -2.52 4.34 -4.21
CA HIS A 29 -3.00 5.69 -3.91
C HIS A 29 -2.94 6.00 -2.42
N ASP A 30 -2.48 7.20 -2.08
CA ASP A 30 -2.65 7.74 -0.73
C ASP A 30 -4.15 7.91 -0.44
N VAL A 31 -4.55 7.56 0.78
CA VAL A 31 -5.93 7.74 1.27
C VAL A 31 -6.22 9.20 1.60
N ASN A 32 -5.19 10.00 1.93
CA ASN A 32 -5.26 11.43 2.20
C ASN A 32 -4.35 12.20 1.22
N PRO A 33 -4.72 12.30 -0.07
CA PRO A 33 -3.89 12.93 -1.09
C PRO A 33 -3.59 14.40 -0.75
N MET A 34 -2.32 14.79 -0.83
CA MET A 34 -1.87 16.17 -0.63
C MET A 34 -1.84 16.99 -1.94
N ALA A 35 -2.02 16.32 -3.08
CA ALA A 35 -2.08 16.90 -4.41
C ALA A 35 -2.95 16.02 -5.32
N PRO A 36 -3.45 16.56 -6.46
CA PRO A 36 -4.20 15.81 -7.47
C PRO A 36 -3.45 14.62 -8.06
#